data_AF-A0A523VJ68-F1
#
_entry.id   AF-A0A523VJ68-F1
#
_cell.length_a   1.000
_cell.length_b   1.000
_cell.length_c   1.000
_cell.angle_alpha   90.00
_cell.angle_beta   90.00
_cell.angle_gamma   90.00
#
_symmetry.space_group_name_H-M   'P 1'
#
loop_
_entity.id
_entity.type
_entity.pdbx_description
1 polymer ?
#
loop_
_entity_poly.entity_id
_entity_poly.type
_entity_poly.pdbx_seq_one_letter_code
_entity_poly.pdbx_strand_id
1 'polypeptide(L)' 'MPKENLTLRIDRELRSTFATIARDEGRSLNRQIEMVLRDWVKMKEQLHPTFVADIKEAISGLRAGEKEPVWKG' A
#
# COMPACT_ATOMS: atom_id res chain seq x y z
N MET A 1 -27.82 -1.25 -2.59
CA MET A 1 -27.03 -1.28 -1.34
C MET A 1 -26.48 0.11 -1.10
N PRO A 2 -26.54 0.65 0.13
CA PRO A 2 -25.90 1.93 0.45
C PRO A 2 -24.39 1.80 0.23
N LYS A 3 -23.76 2.84 -0.33
CA LYS A 3 -22.30 2.88 -0.46
C LYS A 3 -21.71 3.17 0.91
N GLU A 4 -20.92 2.25 1.45
CA GLU A 4 -20.10 2.52 2.63
C GLU A 4 -18.99 3.51 2.26
N ASN A 5 -18.77 4.51 3.12
CA ASN A 5 -17.74 5.51 2.91
C ASN A 5 -16.47 5.11 3.68
N LEU A 6 -15.35 5.02 2.98
CA LEU A 6 -14.03 4.78 3.57
C LEU A 6 -13.30 6.12 3.73
N THR A 7 -12.97 6.49 4.97
CA THR A 7 -12.12 7.65 5.24
C THR A 7 -10.67 7.20 5.44
N LEU A 8 -9.76 7.79 4.68
CA LEU A 8 -8.34 7.43 4.71
C LEU A 8 -7.50 8.63 5.13
N ARG A 9 -6.51 8.38 5.97
CA ARG A 9 -5.45 9.34 6.25
C ARG A 9 -4.26 8.98 5.36
N ILE A 10 -3.91 9.90 4.48
CA ILE A 10 -2.80 9.77 3.54
C ILE A 10 -1.82 10.88 3.88
N ASP A 11 -0.52 10.58 3.87
CA ASP A 11 0.48 11.61 4.07
C ASP A 11 0.40 12.67 2.95
N ARG A 12 0.96 13.85 3.24
CA ARG A 12 0.80 15.02 2.37
C ARG A 12 1.47 14.83 1.00
N GLU A 13 2.63 14.20 0.98
CA GLU A 13 3.45 14.02 -0.23
C GLU A 13 2.80 13.01 -1.17
N LEU A 14 2.37 11.88 -0.63
CA LEU A 14 1.66 10.84 -1.36
C LEU A 14 0.32 11.35 -1.89
N ARG A 15 -0.43 12.12 -1.09
CA ARG A 15 -1.65 12.79 -1.55
C ARG A 15 -1.37 13.73 -2.73
N SER A 16 -0.28 14.51 -2.67
CA SER A 16 0.11 15.41 -3.75
C SER A 16 0.44 14.66 -5.04
N THR A 17 1.14 13.54 -4.90
CA THR A 17 1.48 12.65 -6.01
C THR A 17 0.22 12.09 -6.67
N PHE A 18 -0.71 11.52 -5.89
CA PHE A 18 -1.96 11.00 -6.44
C PHE A 18 -2.84 12.07 -7.06
N ALA A 19 -2.87 13.29 -6.49
CA ALA A 19 -3.62 14.40 -7.07
C ALA A 19 -3.06 14.82 -8.44
N THR A 20 -1.74 14.81 -8.59
CA THR A 20 -1.07 15.12 -9.87
C THR A 20 -1.43 14.09 -10.94
N ILE A 21 -1.28 12.80 -10.62
CA ILE A 21 -1.65 11.70 -11.52
C ILE A 21 -3.14 11.79 -11.91
N ALA A 22 -4.02 11.97 -10.91
CA ALA A 22 -5.45 12.08 -11.15
C ALA A 22 -5.77 13.23 -12.11
N ARG A 23 -5.16 14.40 -11.92
CA ARG A 23 -5.34 15.55 -12.81
C ARG A 23 -4.85 15.25 -14.22
N ASP A 24 -3.65 14.71 -14.36
CA ASP A 24 -3.01 14.46 -15.65
C ASP A 24 -3.77 13.40 -16.47
N GLU A 25 -4.44 12.46 -15.78
CA GLU A 25 -5.27 11.42 -16.40
C GLU A 25 -6.77 11.79 -16.51
N GLY A 26 -7.15 13.03 -16.15
CA GLY A 26 -8.54 13.50 -16.23
C GLY A 26 -9.52 12.82 -15.27
N ARG A 27 -9.05 12.42 -14.08
CA ARG A 27 -9.82 11.67 -13.07
C ARG A 27 -9.94 12.44 -11.76
N SER A 28 -10.88 12.02 -10.91
CA SER A 28 -10.94 12.51 -9.52
C SER A 28 -9.91 11.82 -8.64
N LEU A 29 -9.46 12.50 -7.58
CA LEU A 29 -8.56 11.94 -6.58
C LEU A 29 -9.13 10.65 -5.96
N ASN A 30 -10.42 10.62 -5.67
CA ASN A 30 -11.08 9.44 -5.11
C ASN A 30 -11.02 8.24 -6.07
N ARG A 31 -11.20 8.47 -7.38
CA ARG A 31 -11.09 7.41 -8.38
C ARG A 31 -9.65 6.90 -8.48
N GLN A 32 -8.67 7.79 -8.40
CA GLN A 32 -7.26 7.40 -8.39
C GLN A 32 -6.90 6.56 -7.16
N ILE A 33 -7.37 6.97 -5.98
CA ILE A 33 -7.18 6.21 -4.73
C ILE A 33 -7.83 4.83 -4.83
N GLU A 34 -9.04 4.75 -5.38
CA GLU A 34 -9.73 3.47 -5.60
C GLU A 34 -8.90 2.51 -6.47
N MET A 35 -8.30 3.01 -7.56
CA MET A 35 -7.45 2.20 -8.44
C MET A 35 -6.21 1.69 -7.71
N VAL A 36 -5.50 2.56 -6.99
CA VAL A 36 -4.31 2.17 -6.22
C VAL A 36 -4.65 1.12 -5.17
N LEU A 37 -5.78 1.24 -4.47
CA LEU A 37 -6.22 0.23 -3.50
C LEU A 37 -6.50 -1.11 -4.16
N ARG A 38 -7.17 -1.11 -5.32
CA ARG A 38 -7.44 -2.34 -6.09
C ARG A 38 -6.16 -3.02 -6.54
N ASP A 39 -5.21 -2.25 -7.04
CA ASP A 39 -3.93 -2.80 -7.51
C ASP A 39 -3.08 -3.30 -6.34
N TRP A 40 -3.12 -2.60 -5.20
CA TRP A 40 -2.48 -3.07 -3.97
C TRP A 40 -3.06 -4.39 -3.50
N VAL A 41 -4.39 -4.53 -3.46
CA VAL A 41 -5.05 -5.80 -3.08
C VAL A 41 -4.64 -6.92 -4.04
N LYS A 42 -4.72 -6.69 -5.36
CA LYS A 42 -4.30 -7.69 -6.35
C LYS A 42 -2.84 -8.12 -6.16
N MET A 43 -1.95 -7.15 -5.96
CA MET A 43 -0.54 -7.42 -5.68
C MET A 43 -0.39 -8.28 -4.42
N LYS A 44 -1.16 -8.01 -3.36
CA LYS A 44 -1.14 -8.81 -2.13
C LYS A 44 -1.71 -10.22 -2.32
N GLU A 45 -2.77 -10.38 -3.10
CA GLU A 45 -3.36 -11.68 -3.43
C GLU A 45 -2.43 -12.55 -4.28
N GLN A 46 -1.55 -11.92 -5.08
CA GLN A 46 -0.54 -12.61 -5.87
C GLN A 46 0.68 -13.04 -5.05
N LEU A 47 0.84 -12.57 -3.81
CA LEU A 47 1.95 -13.01 -2.96
C LEU A 47 1.74 -14.47 -2.54
N HIS A 48 2.75 -15.29 -2.81
CA HIS A 48 2.75 -16.69 -2.37
C HIS A 48 2.60 -16.74 -0.82
N PRO A 49 1.79 -17.66 -0.26
CA PRO A 49 1.61 -17.76 1.20
C PRO A 49 2.91 -17.84 1.99
N THR A 50 3.93 -18.50 1.44
CA THR A 50 5.28 -18.56 2.00
C THR A 50 5.92 -17.18 2.15
N PHE A 51 5.78 -16.31 1.15
CA PHE A 51 6.34 -14.95 1.21
C PHE A 51 5.70 -14.10 2.32
N VAL A 52 4.41 -14.30 2.59
CA VAL A 52 3.72 -13.62 3.71
C VAL A 52 4.25 -14.15 5.06
N ALA A 53 4.51 -15.46 5.17
CA ALA A 53 5.12 -16.05 6.36
C ALA A 53 6.54 -15.51 6.59
N ASP A 54 7.36 -15.44 5.53
CA ASP A 54 8.73 -14.92 5.58
C ASP A 54 8.76 -13.46 6.04
N ILE A 55 7.87 -12.61 5.53
CA ILE A 55 7.75 -11.22 5.99
C ILE A 55 7.36 -11.15 7.46
N LYS A 56 6.39 -11.96 7.91
CA LYS A 56 5.98 -11.99 9.32
C LYS A 56 7.12 -12.41 10.23
N GLU A 57 7.87 -13.43 9.84
CA GLU A 57 9.04 -13.89 10.58
C GLU A 57 10.13 -12.81 10.61
N ALA A 58 10.38 -12.13 9.48
CA ALA A 58 11.32 -11.02 9.41
C ALA A 58 10.93 -9.90 10.37
N ILE A 59 9.65 -9.48 10.39
CA ILE A 59 9.14 -8.45 11.31
C ILE A 59 9.32 -8.87 12.78
N SER A 60 9.03 -10.12 13.12
CA SER A 60 9.23 -10.64 14.47
C SER A 60 10.70 -10.61 14.87
N GLY A 61 11.62 -11.05 14.00
CA GLY A 61 13.05 -11.00 14.24
C GLY A 61 13.58 -9.56 14.40
N LEU A 62 13.07 -8.60 13.62
CA LEU A 62 13.40 -7.17 13.78
C LEU A 62 12.99 -6.66 15.17
N ARG A 63 11.81 -7.05 15.66
CA ARG A 63 11.31 -6.63 16.99
C ARG A 63 12.08 -7.29 18.14
N ALA A 64 12.53 -8.53 17.94
CA ALA A 64 13.34 -9.26 18.90
C ALA A 64 14.82 -8.82 18.88
N GLY A 65 15.24 -8.00 17.91
CA GLY A 65 16.64 -7.62 17.71
C GLY A 65 17.51 -8.73 17.10
N GLU A 66 16.89 -9.81 16.61
CA GLU A 66 17.56 -10.97 16.00
C GLU A 66 17.90 -10.74 14.51
N LYS A 67 17.21 -9.78 13.88
CA LYS A 67 17.41 -9.38 12.49
C LYS A 67 17.60 -7.87 12.43
N GLU A 68 18.42 -7.41 11.48
CA GLU A 68 18.56 -6.00 11.14
C GLU A 68 18.12 -5.76 9.70
N PRO A 69 17.39 -4.67 9.42
CA PRO A 69 17.02 -4.32 8.05
C PRO A 69 18.24 -3.75 7.35
N VAL A 70 18.76 -4.47 6.36
CA VAL A 70 19.90 -4.02 5.56
C VAL A 70 19.38 -3.54 4.19
N TRP A 71 19.56 -2.26 3.89
CA TRP A 71 19.33 -1.73 2.54
C TRP A 71 20.57 -1.96 1.70
N LYS A 72 20.49 -2.90 0.75
CA LYS A 72 21.48 -3.06 -0.31
C LYS A 72 20.86 -2.50 -1.58
N GLY A 73 21.23 -1.26 -1.91
CA GLY A 73 20.84 -0.60 -3.16
C GLY A 73 21.37 -1.34 -4.38
#